data_AF-A0A3P7IKP0-F1
#
_entry.id   AF-A0A3P7IKP0-F1
#
_cell.length_a   1.000
_cell.length_b   1.000
_cell.length_c   1.000
_cell.angle_alpha   90.00
_cell.angle_beta   90.00
_cell.angle_gamma   90.00
#
_symmetry.space_group_name_H-M   'P 1'
#
loop_
_entity.id
_entity.type
_entity.pdbx_description
1 polymer ?
#
loop_
_entity_poly.entity_id
_entity_poly.type
_entity_poly.pdbx_seq_one_letter_code
_entity_poly.pdbx_strand_id
1 'polypeptide(L)'
;MRICYIFVIVFLATKTIIANKIRVMTFNTWNSGVHVEDGLNKIAKHIMLVNPDVVALQEVQKQDVLPTLLSYLGIPWKGITGDVAYPDVAILTKHEVQRICGDLRHLVSCVL
;
A
#
# COMPACT_ATOMS: atom_id res chain seq x y z
N MET A 1 -19.57 32.62 35.18
CA MET A 1 -20.01 31.38 34.50
C MET A 1 -20.11 31.48 32.97
N ARG A 2 -20.26 32.66 32.36
CA ARG A 2 -20.34 32.82 30.88
C ARG A 2 -19.02 32.59 30.12
N ILE A 3 -17.88 32.84 30.75
CA ILE A 3 -16.54 32.71 30.13
C ILE A 3 -16.13 31.24 29.91
N CYS A 4 -16.54 30.32 30.79
CA CYS A 4 -16.29 28.88 30.61
C CYS A 4 -16.97 28.30 29.36
N TYR A 5 -18.19 28.74 29.04
CA TYR A 5 -18.93 28.24 27.87
C TYR A 5 -18.26 28.61 26.55
N ILE A 6 -17.66 29.81 26.48
CA ILE A 6 -16.94 30.27 25.29
C ILE A 6 -15.69 29.41 25.06
N PHE A 7 -14.93 29.09 26.11
CA PHE A 7 -13.78 28.19 26.01
C PHE A 7 -14.16 26.78 25.55
N VAL A 8 -15.26 26.22 26.06
CA VAL A 8 -15.76 24.88 25.66
C VAL A 8 -16.21 24.88 24.19
N ILE A 9 -16.89 25.94 23.72
CA ILE A 9 -17.33 26.07 22.33
C ILE A 9 -16.15 26.22 21.37
N VAL A 10 -15.12 26.99 21.73
CA VAL A 10 -13.89 27.12 20.92
C VAL A 10 -13.12 25.80 20.85
N PHE A 11 -13.06 25.05 21.96
CA PHE A 11 -12.42 23.72 22.02
C PHE A 11 -13.19 22.65 21.23
N LEU A 12 -14.53 22.78 21.12
CA LEU A 12 -15.38 21.94 20.27
C LEU A 12 -15.32 22.35 18.78
N ALA A 13 -15.09 23.62 18.50
CA ALA A 13 -15.00 24.16 17.12
C ALA A 13 -13.66 23.83 16.45
N THR A 14 -12.60 23.58 17.23
CA THR A 14 -11.35 22.99 16.73
C THR A 14 -11.47 21.48 16.55
N LYS A 15 -12.52 21.01 15.87
CA LYS A 15 -12.44 19.71 15.20
C LYS A 15 -11.44 19.88 14.07
N THR A 16 -10.20 19.51 14.34
CA THR A 16 -9.12 19.47 13.36
C THR A 16 -9.64 18.73 12.13
N ILE A 17 -9.73 19.42 10.99
CA ILE A 17 -9.85 18.77 9.69
C ILE A 17 -8.49 18.11 9.49
N ILE A 18 -8.35 16.89 10.00
CA ILE A 18 -7.18 16.06 9.73
C ILE A 18 -7.31 15.70 8.25
N ALA A 19 -6.64 16.46 7.39
CA ALA A 19 -6.47 16.06 6.01
C ALA A 19 -5.70 14.73 6.03
N ASN A 20 -6.41 13.63 5.77
CA ASN A 20 -5.79 12.32 5.67
C ASN A 20 -4.82 12.32 4.48
N LYS A 21 -3.52 12.37 4.78
CA LYS A 21 -2.47 12.35 3.77
C LYS A 21 -2.22 10.89 3.38
N ILE A 22 -2.49 10.56 2.12
CA ILE A 22 -2.10 9.28 1.54
C ILE A 22 -0.69 9.39 0.94
N ARG A 23 0.17 8.43 1.26
CA ARG A 23 1.51 8.28 0.68
C ARG A 23 1.54 7.05 -0.20
N VAL A 24 1.72 7.28 -1.49
CA VAL A 24 1.83 6.22 -2.50
C VAL A 24 3.27 6.09 -2.94
N MET A 25 3.72 4.86 -3.11
CA MET A 25 5.04 4.52 -3.62
C MET A 25 4.88 3.59 -4.83
N THR A 26 5.70 3.78 -5.85
CA THR A 26 5.89 2.78 -6.91
C THR A 26 7.31 2.23 -6.80
N PHE A 27 7.50 0.94 -7.08
CA PHE A 27 8.82 0.32 -7.00
C PHE A 27 8.94 -0.81 -8.03
N ASN A 28 9.84 -0.63 -8.99
CA ASN A 28 10.23 -1.71 -9.88
C ASN A 28 11.21 -2.63 -9.15
N THR A 29 10.91 -3.93 -9.11
CA THR A 29 11.71 -4.92 -8.37
C THR A 29 12.85 -5.54 -9.19
N TRP A 30 12.91 -5.23 -10.49
CA TRP A 30 13.86 -5.72 -11.50
C TRP A 30 13.95 -7.26 -11.59
N ASN A 31 12.87 -7.95 -11.91
CA ASN A 31 12.74 -9.41 -11.72
C ASN A 31 12.93 -9.86 -10.27
N SER A 32 12.20 -9.20 -9.38
CA SER A 32 11.95 -9.64 -8.00
C SER A 32 13.17 -9.79 -7.10
N GLY A 33 14.19 -8.95 -7.34
CA GLY A 33 15.33 -8.81 -6.45
C GLY A 33 16.38 -9.91 -6.54
N VAL A 34 16.29 -10.83 -7.52
CA VAL A 34 17.26 -11.94 -7.67
C VAL A 34 18.64 -11.48 -8.16
N HIS A 35 18.71 -10.32 -8.78
CA HIS A 35 19.95 -9.71 -9.26
C HIS A 35 20.71 -8.94 -8.17
N VAL A 36 20.18 -8.95 -6.94
CA VAL A 36 20.78 -8.28 -5.79
C VAL A 36 20.80 -9.28 -4.63
N GLU A 37 21.95 -9.42 -3.97
CA GLU A 37 22.04 -10.22 -2.75
C GLU A 37 21.05 -9.70 -1.71
N ASP A 38 20.19 -10.60 -1.22
CA ASP A 38 19.11 -10.30 -0.27
C ASP A 38 18.18 -9.15 -0.76
N GLY A 39 17.89 -9.13 -2.07
CA GLY A 39 17.13 -8.06 -2.72
C GLY A 39 15.75 -7.84 -2.12
N LEU A 40 15.00 -8.89 -1.82
CA LEU A 40 13.65 -8.76 -1.23
C LEU A 40 13.67 -8.13 0.17
N ASN A 41 14.63 -8.49 1.01
CA ASN A 41 14.78 -7.85 2.33
C ASN A 41 15.17 -6.37 2.19
N LYS A 42 16.03 -6.02 1.22
CA LYS A 42 16.39 -4.63 0.95
C LYS A 42 15.20 -3.81 0.48
N ILE A 43 14.36 -4.37 -0.39
CA ILE A 43 13.10 -3.76 -0.82
C ILE A 43 12.18 -3.55 0.40
N ALA A 44 12.00 -4.58 1.24
CA ALA A 44 11.18 -4.48 2.45
C ALA A 44 11.70 -3.38 3.40
N LYS A 45 13.00 -3.34 3.68
CA LYS A 45 13.64 -2.29 4.49
C LYS A 45 13.38 -0.90 3.92
N HIS A 46 13.46 -0.74 2.60
CA HIS A 46 13.23 0.55 1.96
C HIS A 46 11.76 0.99 2.06
N ILE A 47 10.81 0.06 1.85
CA ILE A 47 9.38 0.32 2.07
C ILE A 47 9.12 0.73 3.53
N MET A 48 9.70 0.02 4.50
CA MET A 48 9.55 0.36 5.93
C MET A 48 10.13 1.74 6.27
N LEU A 49 11.27 2.09 5.68
CA LEU A 49 11.92 3.38 5.89
C LEU A 49 11.10 4.54 5.31
N VAL A 50 10.55 4.38 4.11
CA VAL A 50 9.69 5.39 3.46
C VAL A 50 8.32 5.48 4.15
N ASN A 51 7.87 4.38 4.73
CA ASN A 51 6.58 4.22 5.41
C ASN A 51 5.38 4.72 4.57
N PRO A 52 5.16 4.19 3.35
CA PRO A 52 3.99 4.53 2.54
C PRO A 52 2.72 3.85 3.07
N ASP A 53 1.57 4.30 2.57
CA ASP A 53 0.26 3.69 2.83
C ASP A 53 -0.07 2.62 1.77
N VAL A 54 0.38 2.86 0.54
CA VAL A 54 0.21 1.96 -0.61
C VAL A 54 1.51 1.87 -1.41
N VAL A 55 1.88 0.66 -1.84
CA VAL A 55 3.01 0.40 -2.74
C VAL A 55 2.51 -0.34 -3.98
N ALA A 56 2.83 0.16 -5.17
CA ALA A 56 2.65 -0.56 -6.42
C ALA A 56 4.00 -1.12 -6.88
N LEU A 57 4.11 -2.44 -6.98
CA LEU A 57 5.28 -3.17 -7.42
C LEU A 57 5.19 -3.52 -8.90
N GLN A 58 6.32 -3.45 -9.60
CA GLN A 58 6.48 -3.93 -10.97
C GLN A 58 7.53 -5.05 -11.02
N GLU A 59 7.46 -5.87 -12.06
CA GLU A 59 8.33 -7.02 -12.34
C GLU A 59 8.28 -8.13 -11.27
N VAL A 60 7.07 -8.40 -10.78
CA VAL A 60 6.78 -9.50 -9.86
C VAL A 60 6.66 -10.81 -10.65
N GLN A 61 7.75 -11.58 -10.74
CA GLN A 61 7.84 -12.70 -11.69
C GLN A 61 7.33 -14.04 -11.17
N LYS A 62 7.28 -14.23 -9.85
CA LYS A 62 6.92 -15.51 -9.24
C LYS A 62 5.90 -15.31 -8.12
N GLN A 63 5.11 -16.34 -7.88
CA GLN A 63 4.05 -16.34 -6.87
C GLN A 63 4.58 -16.24 -5.44
N ASP A 64 5.82 -16.69 -5.19
CA ASP A 64 6.47 -16.70 -3.87
C ASP A 64 7.01 -15.33 -3.45
N VAL A 65 7.27 -14.44 -4.40
CA VAL A 65 7.82 -13.09 -4.15
C VAL A 65 6.93 -12.29 -3.20
N LEU A 66 5.62 -12.29 -3.43
CA LEU A 66 4.70 -11.51 -2.63
C LEU A 66 4.59 -12.05 -1.18
N PRO A 67 4.33 -13.36 -0.94
CA PRO A 67 4.36 -13.95 0.40
C PRO A 67 5.68 -13.71 1.15
N THR A 68 6.83 -13.84 0.48
CA THR A 68 8.14 -13.61 1.08
C THR A 68 8.32 -12.13 1.45
N LEU A 69 7.92 -11.21 0.59
CA LEU A 69 8.01 -9.79 0.89
C LEU A 69 7.08 -9.39 2.05
N LEU A 70 5.87 -9.96 2.10
CA LEU A 70 4.92 -9.75 3.20
C LEU A 70 5.46 -10.30 4.53
N SER A 71 6.21 -11.40 4.53
CA SER A 71 6.81 -11.94 5.76
C SER A 71 7.88 -11.01 6.34
N TYR A 72 8.61 -10.28 5.49
CA TYR A 72 9.57 -9.25 5.93
C TYR A 72 8.88 -7.98 6.41
N LEU A 73 7.79 -7.57 5.77
CA LEU A 73 7.05 -6.35 6.12
C LEU A 73 6.22 -6.51 7.40
N GLY A 74 5.69 -7.71 7.65
CA GLY A 74 4.84 -8.02 8.79
C GLY A 74 3.49 -7.31 8.78
N ILE A 75 2.79 -7.38 9.93
CA ILE A 75 1.51 -6.70 10.15
C ILE A 75 1.77 -5.17 10.13
N PRO A 76 0.95 -4.33 9.45
CA PRO A 76 -0.40 -4.60 8.91
C PRO A 76 -0.47 -4.81 7.39
N TRP A 77 0.64 -5.16 6.75
CA TRP A 77 0.70 -5.19 5.28
C TRP A 77 -0.13 -6.33 4.69
N LYS A 78 -0.90 -6.01 3.66
CA LYS A 78 -1.65 -6.93 2.80
C LYS A 78 -1.20 -6.74 1.36
N GLY A 79 -1.31 -7.78 0.55
CA GLY A 79 -0.86 -7.78 -0.85
C GLY A 79 -1.87 -8.40 -1.80
N ILE A 80 -1.96 -7.87 -3.01
CA ILE A 80 -2.77 -8.40 -4.12
C ILE A 80 -1.90 -8.43 -5.38
N THR A 81 -1.92 -9.55 -6.11
CA THR A 81 -1.28 -9.70 -7.44
C THR A 81 -2.29 -9.53 -8.58
N GLY A 82 -1.78 -9.23 -9.77
CA GLY A 82 -2.58 -9.19 -11.01
C GLY A 82 -3.01 -10.59 -11.46
N ASP A 83 -2.07 -11.36 -12.00
CA ASP A 83 -2.30 -12.73 -12.48
C ASP A 83 -1.83 -13.78 -11.44
N VAL A 84 -2.30 -15.03 -11.62
CA VAL A 84 -1.85 -16.18 -10.82
C VAL A 84 -0.57 -16.77 -11.40
N ALA A 85 -0.45 -16.94 -12.72
CA ALA A 85 0.69 -17.59 -13.36
C ALA A 85 1.91 -16.67 -13.49
N TYR A 86 1.69 -15.39 -13.84
CA TYR A 86 2.75 -14.39 -13.95
C TYR A 86 2.21 -13.04 -13.46
N PRO A 87 2.34 -12.75 -12.15
CA PRO A 87 1.73 -11.57 -11.53
C PRO A 87 2.04 -10.27 -12.25
N ASP A 88 3.32 -10.10 -12.64
CA ASP A 88 3.98 -8.91 -13.22
C ASP A 88 3.91 -7.66 -12.33
N VAL A 89 2.75 -7.44 -11.72
CA VAL A 89 2.43 -6.35 -10.82
C VAL A 89 1.85 -6.87 -9.51
N ALA A 90 2.09 -6.12 -8.44
CA ALA A 90 1.44 -6.33 -7.16
C ALA A 90 1.16 -5.01 -6.44
N ILE A 91 0.11 -4.97 -5.64
CA ILE A 91 -0.22 -3.84 -4.78
C ILE A 91 -0.10 -4.28 -3.33
N LEU A 92 0.71 -3.56 -2.54
CA LEU A 92 0.81 -3.69 -1.09
C LEU A 92 0.08 -2.53 -0.42
N THR A 93 -0.66 -2.81 0.64
CA THR A 93 -1.40 -1.77 1.37
C THR A 93 -1.58 -2.15 2.84
N LYS A 94 -1.73 -1.14 3.69
CA LYS A 94 -2.15 -1.33 5.10
C LYS A 94 -3.67 -1.26 5.26
N HIS A 95 -4.39 -0.91 4.20
CA HIS A 95 -5.83 -0.68 4.20
C HIS A 95 -6.61 -1.94 3.80
N GLU A 96 -7.89 -1.97 4.13
CA GLU A 96 -8.83 -2.96 3.58
C GLU A 96 -9.05 -2.70 2.10
N VAL A 97 -8.97 -3.76 1.28
CA VAL A 97 -9.25 -3.68 -0.14
C VAL A 97 -10.69 -4.12 -0.40
N GLN A 98 -11.50 -3.22 -0.95
CA GLN A 98 -12.84 -3.54 -1.41
C GLN A 98 -12.81 -3.92 -2.90
N ARG A 99 -13.21 -5.15 -3.23
CA ARG A 99 -13.48 -5.52 -4.61
C ARG A 99 -14.87 -5.04 -4.98
N ILE A 100 -14.97 -4.00 -5.79
CA ILE A 100 -16.23 -3.63 -6.43
C ILE A 100 -16.40 -4.57 -7.64
N CYS A 101 -17.18 -5.64 -7.46
CA CYS A 101 -17.51 -6.56 -8.53
C CYS A 101 -18.56 -5.92 -9.45
N GLY A 102 -18.09 -5.25 -10.50
CA GLY A 102 -18.86 -4.88 -11.69
C GLY A 102 -18.23 -5.56 -12.91
N ASP A 103 -19.07 -6.06 -13.82
CA ASP A 103 -18.75 -6.85 -15.02
C ASP A 103 -17.30 -6.71 -15.53
N LEU A 104 -16.48 -7.72 -15.24
CA LEU A 104 -15.01 -7.70 -15.26
C LEU A 104 -14.40 -7.85 -16.67
N ARG A 105 -15.15 -7.55 -17.73
CA ARG A 105 -14.66 -7.64 -19.11
C ARG A 105 -13.95 -6.38 -19.62
N HIS A 106 -13.99 -5.26 -18.88
CA HIS A 106 -13.46 -3.99 -19.39
C HIS A 106 -12.40 -3.28 -18.53
N LEU A 107 -12.13 -3.71 -17.29
CA LEU A 107 -11.23 -2.95 -16.40
C LEU A 107 -9.75 -3.32 -16.49
N VAL A 108 -9.40 -4.50 -17.02
CA VAL A 108 -7.99 -4.88 -17.23
C VAL A 108 -7.41 -4.20 -18.50
N SER A 109 -8.26 -3.62 -19.35
CA SER A 109 -7.85 -2.91 -20.57
C SER A 109 -7.61 -1.41 -20.38
N CYS A 110 -7.78 -0.85 -19.17
CA CYS A 110 -7.71 0.61 -18.96
C CYS A 110 -6.52 1.07 -18.10
N VAL A 111 -5.56 0.20 -17.79
CA VAL A 111 -4.30 0.58 -17.13
C VAL A 111 -3.07 0.00 -17.88
N LEU A 112 -3.26 -0.45 -19.12
CA LEU A 112 -2.20 -0.76 -20.09
C LEU A 112 -2.50 -0.07 -21.40
#